data_AF-A0A0W0TE60-F1
#
_entry.id   AF-A0A0W0TE60-F1
#
_cell.length_a   1.000
_cell.length_b   1.000
_cell.length_c   1.000
_cell.angle_alpha   90.00
_cell.angle_beta   90.00
_cell.angle_gamma   90.00
#
_symmetry.space_group_name_H-M   'P 1'
#
loop_
_entity.id
_entity.type
_entity.pdbx_description
1 polymer ?
#
loop_
_entity_poly.entity_id
_entity_poly.type
_entity_poly.pdbx_seq_one_letter_code
_entity_poly.pdbx_strand_id
1 'polypeptide(L)'
;MRSKFHIFQCPWLKNFISACNKIESDPNYQPYITDRELLLLVVDENGDARHTPRRSALAIQPMDSIPLAADKSSLGALYQIKIAKKDCIDDSDYPVWYIDNSAVILINKKGEISLHTSENAKSGNFTSPLSHLSIEKFLNSPCLHYPEEKNNVYNF
;
A
#
# COMPACT_ATOMS: atom_id res chain seq x y z
N MET A 1 1.23 8.58 42.51
CA MET A 1 0.89 8.36 41.09
C MET A 1 2.00 8.94 40.21
N ARG A 2 2.84 8.09 39.60
CA ARG A 2 3.83 8.51 38.58
C ARG A 2 3.55 7.70 37.32
N SER A 3 2.79 8.29 36.40
CA SER A 3 2.71 7.83 35.01
C SER A 3 3.61 8.75 34.20
N LYS A 4 4.72 8.23 33.66
CA LYS A 4 5.45 8.82 32.53
C LYS A 4 6.09 7.67 31.72
N PHE A 5 5.49 7.40 30.58
CA PHE A 5 5.82 6.38 29.60
C PHE A 5 7.33 6.25 29.31
N HIS A 6 7.89 5.05 29.48
CA HIS A 6 9.28 4.68 29.18
C HIS A 6 9.58 4.50 27.67
N ILE A 7 8.65 4.85 26.78
CA ILE A 7 8.75 4.59 25.33
C ILE A 7 9.89 5.40 24.68
N PHE A 8 10.40 6.44 25.34
CA PHE A 8 11.45 7.33 24.81
C PHE A 8 12.90 6.87 25.04
N GLN A 9 13.16 5.67 25.58
CA GLN A 9 14.54 5.20 25.82
C GLN A 9 15.18 4.44 24.64
N CYS A 10 14.43 4.17 23.58
CA CYS A 10 14.90 3.43 22.41
C CYS A 10 14.77 4.29 21.13
N PRO A 11 15.85 4.95 20.65
CA PRO A 11 15.79 5.76 19.43
C PRO A 11 15.26 5.00 18.20
N TRP A 12 15.58 3.70 18.09
CA TRP A 12 15.07 2.84 17.02
C TRP A 12 13.54 2.70 17.04
N LEU A 13 12.93 2.67 18.23
CA LEU A 13 11.48 2.53 18.37
C LEU A 13 10.77 3.80 17.91
N LYS A 14 11.35 4.97 18.18
CA LYS A 14 10.84 6.25 17.67
C LYS A 14 10.86 6.28 16.15
N ASN A 15 11.96 5.84 15.53
CA ASN A 15 12.09 5.80 14.08
C ASN A 15 11.10 4.81 13.46
N PHE A 16 10.96 3.63 14.06
CA PHE A 16 9.98 2.63 13.64
C PHE A 16 8.56 3.17 13.66
N ILE A 17 8.11 3.73 14.80
CA ILE A 17 6.77 4.32 14.92
C ILE A 17 6.58 5.46 13.92
N SER A 18 7.59 6.32 13.75
CA SER A 18 7.51 7.41 12.78
C SER A 18 7.36 6.91 11.34
N ALA A 19 8.02 5.80 10.99
CA ALA A 19 7.92 5.21 9.67
C ALA A 19 6.55 4.55 9.46
N CYS A 20 6.01 3.81 10.45
CA CYS A 20 4.65 3.28 10.39
C CYS A 20 3.62 4.40 10.23
N ASN A 21 3.72 5.45 11.06
CA ASN A 21 2.84 6.61 10.99
C ASN A 21 2.88 7.29 9.62
N LYS A 22 4.03 7.31 8.93
CA LYS A 22 4.15 7.86 7.57
C LYS A 22 3.30 7.09 6.56
N ILE A 23 3.16 5.77 6.73
CA ILE A 23 2.29 4.96 5.88
C ILE A 23 0.84 5.11 6.29
N GLU A 24 0.56 4.98 7.59
CA GLU A 24 -0.79 4.90 8.12
C GLU A 24 -1.55 6.24 8.08
N SER A 25 -0.82 7.37 7.96
CA SER A 25 -1.42 8.68 7.71
C SER A 25 -1.67 9.00 6.24
N ASP A 26 -1.21 8.15 5.31
CA ASP A 26 -1.41 8.37 3.88
C ASP A 26 -2.89 8.16 3.50
N PRO A 27 -3.48 9.02 2.65
CA PRO A 27 -4.86 8.84 2.19
C PRO A 27 -5.14 7.52 1.45
N ASN A 28 -4.10 6.87 0.92
CA ASN A 28 -4.20 5.57 0.27
C ASN A 28 -4.08 4.41 1.27
N TYR A 29 -3.78 4.66 2.55
CA TYR A 29 -3.85 3.65 3.59
C TYR A 29 -5.32 3.30 3.87
N GLN A 30 -5.70 2.11 3.43
CA GLN A 30 -7.07 1.60 3.46
C GLN A 30 -7.05 0.20 4.08
N PRO A 31 -6.98 0.08 5.42
CA PRO A 31 -6.67 -1.18 6.08
C PRO A 31 -7.67 -2.31 5.80
N TYR A 32 -8.88 -1.99 5.33
CA TYR A 32 -9.97 -2.95 5.16
C TYR A 32 -10.52 -3.05 3.73
N ILE A 33 -9.97 -2.29 2.76
CA ILE A 33 -10.49 -2.33 1.38
C ILE A 33 -10.28 -3.70 0.72
N THR A 34 -11.32 -4.24 0.12
CA THR A 34 -11.26 -5.49 -0.63
C THR A 34 -10.84 -5.25 -2.08
N ASP A 35 -10.37 -6.31 -2.75
CA ASP A 35 -10.02 -6.24 -4.18
C ASP A 35 -11.23 -5.84 -5.04
N ARG A 36 -12.42 -6.31 -4.65
CA ARG A 36 -13.69 -5.94 -5.29
C ARG A 36 -13.99 -4.45 -5.13
N GLU A 37 -13.89 -3.91 -3.92
CA GLU A 37 -14.12 -2.49 -3.66
C GLU A 37 -13.11 -1.62 -4.41
N LEU A 38 -11.83 -2.03 -4.44
CA LEU A 38 -10.78 -1.33 -5.17
C LEU A 38 -11.02 -1.34 -6.69
N LEU A 39 -11.49 -2.47 -7.26
CA LEU A 39 -11.88 -2.56 -8.67
C LEU A 39 -13.09 -1.69 -8.99
N LEU A 40 -14.10 -1.65 -8.12
CA LEU A 40 -15.31 -0.83 -8.32
C LEU A 40 -15.03 0.68 -8.38
N LEU A 41 -13.82 1.14 -8.03
CA LEU A 41 -13.39 2.53 -8.23
C LEU A 41 -13.04 2.85 -9.68
N VAL A 42 -12.70 1.83 -10.47
CA VAL A 42 -12.23 1.98 -11.86
C VAL A 42 -13.18 1.33 -12.87
N VAL A 43 -13.95 0.31 -12.47
CA VAL A 43 -14.99 -0.34 -13.27
C VAL A 43 -16.38 -0.23 -12.64
N ASP A 44 -17.40 -0.30 -13.48
CA ASP A 44 -18.79 -0.41 -13.05
C ASP A 44 -19.18 -1.87 -12.76
N GLU A 45 -20.47 -2.11 -12.50
CA GLU A 45 -21.00 -3.44 -12.20
C GLU A 45 -20.97 -4.41 -13.39
N ASN A 46 -20.85 -3.88 -14.62
CA ASN A 46 -20.76 -4.64 -15.85
C ASN A 46 -19.31 -4.92 -16.27
N GLY A 47 -18.32 -4.36 -15.57
CA GLY A 47 -16.90 -4.45 -15.90
C GLY A 47 -16.44 -3.37 -16.89
N ASP A 48 -17.32 -2.43 -17.25
CA ASP A 48 -17.01 -1.31 -18.11
C ASP A 48 -16.24 -0.23 -17.33
N ALA A 49 -15.32 0.45 -18.00
CA ALA A 49 -14.55 1.51 -17.36
C ALA A 49 -15.47 2.68 -16.99
N ARG A 50 -15.40 3.15 -15.75
CA ARG A 50 -16.13 4.36 -15.34
C ARG A 50 -15.62 5.58 -16.13
N HIS A 51 -16.52 6.43 -16.63
CA HIS A 51 -16.16 7.61 -17.40
C HIS A 51 -15.29 8.59 -16.59
N THR A 52 -14.26 9.14 -17.26
CA THR A 52 -13.02 9.73 -16.70
C THR A 52 -12.21 8.73 -15.87
N PRO A 53 -11.31 7.96 -16.50
CA PRO A 53 -10.61 6.90 -15.79
C PRO A 53 -9.70 7.51 -14.73
N ARG A 54 -10.00 7.21 -13.47
CA ARG A 54 -8.96 7.00 -12.46
C ARG A 54 -7.96 6.03 -13.10
N ARG A 55 -6.85 6.54 -13.62
CA ARG A 55 -5.87 5.74 -14.41
C ARG A 55 -5.39 4.50 -13.66
N SER A 56 -5.49 4.55 -12.33
CA SER A 56 -5.35 3.45 -11.41
C SER A 56 -6.15 3.76 -10.14
N ALA A 57 -6.35 2.79 -9.26
CA ALA A 57 -6.73 3.02 -7.86
C ALA A 57 -5.70 2.32 -6.96
N LEU A 58 -5.11 3.04 -6.01
CA LEU A 58 -4.02 2.55 -5.16
C LEU A 58 -4.53 2.39 -3.72
N ALA A 59 -4.29 1.24 -3.10
CA ALA A 59 -4.49 1.03 -1.68
C ALA A 59 -3.23 0.45 -1.03
N ILE A 60 -2.96 0.88 0.20
CA ILE A 60 -1.94 0.31 1.07
C ILE A 60 -2.65 -0.32 2.27
N GLN A 61 -2.34 -1.57 2.58
CA GLN A 61 -2.99 -2.33 3.65
C GLN A 61 -1.95 -3.01 4.53
N PRO A 62 -2.20 -3.21 5.83
CA PRO A 62 -1.35 -4.07 6.63
C PRO A 62 -1.41 -5.52 6.10
N MET A 63 -0.30 -6.25 6.17
CA MET A 63 -0.30 -7.70 5.94
C MET A 63 -0.38 -8.45 7.26
N ASP A 64 -1.42 -9.27 7.43
CA ASP A 64 -1.63 -10.07 8.64
C ASP A 64 -0.58 -11.18 8.81
N SER A 65 -0.04 -11.69 7.69
CA SER A 65 1.00 -12.72 7.70
C SER A 65 2.38 -12.09 7.61
N ILE A 66 3.02 -11.86 8.75
CA ILE A 66 4.44 -11.52 8.79
C ILE A 66 5.24 -12.83 8.80
N PRO A 67 5.99 -13.17 7.74
CA PRO A 67 7.02 -14.19 7.86
C PRO A 67 8.05 -13.69 8.87
N LEU A 68 8.31 -14.51 9.88
CA LEU A 68 9.34 -14.22 10.85
C LEU A 68 10.72 -14.40 10.19
N ALA A 69 11.73 -13.68 10.68
CA ALA A 69 13.11 -13.95 10.31
C ALA A 69 13.48 -15.42 10.62
N ALA A 70 14.58 -15.91 10.04
CA ALA A 70 15.08 -17.26 10.30
C ALA A 70 15.30 -17.57 11.80
N ASP A 71 15.55 -16.53 12.61
CA ASP A 71 15.68 -16.59 14.07
C ASP A 71 14.33 -16.46 14.83
N LYS A 72 13.20 -16.53 14.12
CA LYS A 72 11.83 -16.29 14.61
C LYS A 72 11.58 -14.89 15.17
N SER A 73 12.49 -13.94 14.98
CA SER A 73 12.26 -12.56 15.39
C SER A 73 11.36 -11.85 14.37
N SER A 74 10.52 -10.92 14.85
CA SER A 74 9.76 -10.03 13.96
C SER A 74 10.72 -9.23 13.08
N LEU A 75 10.46 -9.19 11.78
CA LEU A 75 11.24 -8.36 10.84
C LEU A 75 10.84 -6.88 10.88
N GLY A 76 9.70 -6.55 11.49
CA GLY A 76 9.12 -5.22 11.55
C GLY A 76 7.65 -5.24 11.13
N ALA A 77 7.22 -4.24 10.36
CA ALA A 77 5.86 -4.13 9.81
C ALA A 77 5.86 -4.32 8.30
N LEU A 78 4.82 -4.98 7.78
CA LEU A 78 4.62 -5.22 6.36
C LEU A 78 3.30 -4.62 5.90
N TYR A 79 3.35 -3.91 4.77
CA TYR A 79 2.17 -3.36 4.13
C TYR A 79 2.10 -3.83 2.67
N GLN A 80 0.96 -4.37 2.27
CA GLN A 80 0.66 -4.73 0.89
C GLN A 80 0.31 -3.48 0.10
N ILE A 81 0.94 -3.32 -1.07
CA ILE A 81 0.49 -2.35 -2.08
C ILE A 81 -0.48 -3.07 -3.01
N LYS A 82 -1.65 -2.49 -3.25
CA LYS A 82 -2.64 -2.97 -4.22
C LYS A 82 -2.97 -1.87 -5.21
N ILE A 83 -2.94 -2.18 -6.50
CA ILE A 83 -3.24 -1.22 -7.57
C ILE A 83 -4.25 -1.85 -8.51
N ALA A 84 -5.46 -1.27 -8.58
CA ALA A 84 -6.34 -1.54 -9.71
C ALA A 84 -5.79 -0.82 -10.94
N LYS A 85 -5.42 -1.57 -11.97
CA LYS A 85 -4.94 -1.02 -13.25
C LYS A 85 -5.47 -1.83 -14.43
N LYS A 86 -5.41 -1.22 -15.60
CA LYS A 86 -5.77 -1.84 -16.87
C LYS A 86 -4.50 -2.15 -17.65
N ASP A 87 -4.19 -3.42 -17.84
CA ASP A 87 -3.01 -3.88 -18.58
C ASP A 87 -3.28 -5.25 -19.21
N CYS A 88 -2.38 -5.68 -20.09
CA CYS A 88 -2.37 -7.03 -20.62
C CYS A 88 -1.84 -8.01 -19.56
N ILE A 89 -2.52 -9.14 -19.38
CA ILE A 89 -2.12 -10.21 -18.45
C ILE A 89 -1.84 -11.46 -19.29
N ASP A 90 -0.79 -12.21 -18.95
CA ASP A 90 -0.45 -13.52 -19.55
C ASP A 90 -0.42 -13.52 -21.09
N ASP A 91 0.29 -12.55 -21.68
CA ASP A 91 0.45 -12.38 -23.13
C ASP A 91 -0.86 -12.15 -23.92
N SER A 92 -1.95 -11.78 -23.24
CA SER A 92 -3.20 -11.35 -23.89
C SER A 92 -3.02 -10.04 -24.66
N ASP A 93 -3.55 -9.97 -25.88
CA ASP A 93 -3.63 -8.71 -26.64
C ASP A 93 -4.72 -7.75 -26.13
N TYR A 94 -5.61 -8.24 -25.25
CA TYR A 94 -6.74 -7.47 -24.73
C TYR A 94 -6.48 -7.04 -23.28
N PRO A 95 -6.37 -5.72 -23.01
CA PRO A 95 -6.10 -5.22 -21.67
C PRO A 95 -7.35 -5.30 -20.80
N VAL A 96 -7.20 -5.92 -19.63
CA VAL A 96 -8.28 -6.11 -18.65
C VAL A 96 -7.96 -5.39 -17.35
N TRP A 97 -8.99 -5.07 -16.57
CA TRP A 97 -8.80 -4.52 -15.23
C TRP A 97 -8.48 -5.63 -14.25
N TYR A 98 -7.45 -5.44 -13.44
CA TYR A 98 -7.04 -6.39 -12.41
C TYR A 98 -6.37 -5.66 -11.23
N ILE A 99 -6.20 -6.38 -10.12
CA ILE A 99 -5.44 -5.92 -8.97
C ILE A 99 -3.99 -6.41 -9.10
N ASP A 100 -3.08 -5.46 -9.28
CA ASP A 100 -1.65 -5.70 -9.10
C ASP A 100 -1.30 -5.56 -7.62
N ASN A 101 -0.95 -6.68 -7.02
CA ASN A 101 -0.48 -6.79 -5.64
C ASN A 101 0.95 -7.36 -5.60
N SER A 102 1.77 -7.07 -6.61
CA SER A 102 3.12 -7.65 -6.75
C SER A 102 4.16 -7.07 -5.80
N ALA A 103 3.91 -5.92 -5.17
CA ALA A 103 4.86 -5.22 -4.32
C ALA A 103 4.36 -5.03 -2.89
N VAL A 104 5.28 -5.07 -1.92
CA VAL A 104 5.03 -4.80 -0.50
C VAL A 104 6.04 -3.81 0.05
N ILE A 105 5.66 -3.12 1.11
CA ILE A 105 6.52 -2.26 1.93
C ILE A 105 6.93 -3.04 3.17
N LEU A 106 8.24 -3.10 3.44
CA LEU A 106 8.79 -3.53 4.72
C LEU A 106 9.32 -2.31 5.47
N ILE A 107 8.85 -2.11 6.69
CA ILE A 107 9.46 -1.21 7.67
C ILE A 107 10.19 -2.08 8.68
N ASN A 108 11.52 -2.07 8.66
CA ASN A 108 12.28 -2.89 9.59
C ASN A 108 12.28 -2.30 11.00
N LYS A 109 12.76 -3.03 12.00
CA LYS A 109 12.84 -2.58 13.40
C LYS A 109 13.61 -1.26 13.62
N LYS A 110 14.47 -0.83 12.69
CA LYS A 110 15.18 0.45 12.79
C LYS A 110 14.38 1.63 12.23
N GLY A 111 13.21 1.37 11.63
CA GLY A 111 12.39 2.34 10.92
C GLY A 111 12.84 2.57 9.47
N GLU A 112 13.68 1.70 8.91
CA GLU A 112 14.10 1.78 7.52
C GLU A 112 13.02 1.16 6.63
N ILE A 113 12.71 1.85 5.54
CA ILE A 113 11.67 1.48 4.60
C ILE A 113 12.31 0.84 3.37
N SER A 114 11.78 -0.29 2.93
CA SER A 114 12.19 -0.96 1.69
C SER A 114 11.00 -1.57 0.97
N LEU A 115 11.11 -1.75 -0.34
CA LEU A 115 10.10 -2.39 -1.18
C LEU A 115 10.57 -3.77 -1.60
N HIS A 116 9.67 -4.75 -1.64
CA HIS A 116 9.97 -6.14 -2.01
C HIS A 116 8.85 -6.69 -2.87
N THR A 117 9.11 -7.77 -3.61
CA THR A 117 8.02 -8.49 -4.26
C THR A 117 7.18 -9.21 -3.20
N SER A 118 5.90 -9.39 -3.48
CA SER A 118 4.99 -10.14 -2.60
C SER A 118 5.40 -11.61 -2.48
N GLU A 119 6.02 -12.17 -3.51
CA GLU A 119 6.60 -13.53 -3.47
C GLU A 119 7.75 -13.62 -2.47
N ASN A 120 8.74 -12.73 -2.60
CA ASN A 120 9.87 -12.63 -1.67
C ASN A 120 9.41 -12.38 -0.24
N ALA A 121 8.40 -11.52 -0.08
CA ALA A 121 7.80 -11.26 1.22
C ALA A 121 7.18 -12.54 1.79
N LYS A 122 6.34 -13.26 1.05
CA LYS A 122 5.72 -14.52 1.51
C LYS A 122 6.74 -15.60 1.88
N SER A 123 7.88 -15.64 1.19
CA SER A 123 8.97 -16.58 1.50
C SER A 123 9.92 -16.09 2.60
N GLY A 124 9.71 -14.89 3.16
CA GLY A 124 10.57 -14.29 4.18
C GLY A 124 11.93 -13.81 3.66
N ASN A 125 12.10 -13.65 2.35
CA ASN A 125 13.35 -13.20 1.73
C ASN A 125 13.35 -11.69 1.51
N PHE A 126 14.06 -10.95 2.36
CA PHE A 126 14.16 -9.48 2.28
C PHE A 126 15.56 -8.98 1.90
N THR A 127 16.40 -9.87 1.36
CA THR A 127 17.79 -9.54 1.01
C THR A 127 17.90 -8.74 -0.30
N SER A 128 16.86 -8.75 -1.12
CA SER A 128 16.86 -8.20 -2.48
C SER A 128 15.71 -7.19 -2.66
N PRO A 129 15.83 -5.97 -2.11
CA PRO A 129 14.81 -4.95 -2.27
C PRO A 129 14.68 -4.47 -3.72
N LEU A 130 13.48 -4.01 -4.09
CA LEU A 130 13.15 -3.41 -5.38
C LEU A 130 13.73 -1.99 -5.48
N SER A 131 15.03 -1.89 -5.74
CA SER A 131 15.78 -0.62 -5.80
C SER A 131 15.31 0.35 -6.90
N HIS A 132 14.62 -0.15 -7.93
CA HIS A 132 14.07 0.67 -9.02
C HIS A 132 12.73 1.35 -8.66
N LEU A 133 12.14 0.99 -7.52
CA LEU A 133 10.93 1.62 -7.01
C LEU A 133 11.26 2.50 -5.80
N SER A 134 10.62 3.67 -5.74
CA SER A 134 10.62 4.53 -4.56
C SER A 134 9.27 4.42 -3.89
N ILE A 135 9.25 4.42 -2.56
CA ILE A 135 7.99 4.43 -1.80
C ILE A 135 7.17 5.70 -2.06
N GLU A 136 7.82 6.79 -2.44
CA GLU A 136 7.18 8.06 -2.79
C GLU A 136 6.38 7.99 -4.09
N LYS A 137 6.53 6.92 -4.89
CA LYS A 137 5.64 6.64 -6.02
C LYS A 137 4.26 6.15 -5.57
N PHE A 138 4.14 5.69 -4.32
CA PHE A 138 2.88 5.18 -3.76
C PHE A 138 2.33 6.16 -2.74
N LEU A 139 3.17 6.66 -1.84
CA LEU A 139 2.76 7.67 -0.87
C LEU A 139 2.52 9.03 -1.52
N ASN A 140 1.56 9.79 -1.00
CA ASN A 140 1.12 11.09 -1.52
C ASN A 140 0.67 11.05 -3.00
N SER A 141 0.41 9.87 -3.54
CA SER A 141 -0.27 9.75 -4.83
C SER A 141 -1.70 10.28 -4.71
N PRO A 142 -2.28 10.82 -5.80
CA PRO A 142 -3.68 11.26 -5.80
C PRO A 142 -4.57 10.21 -5.13
N CYS A 143 -5.30 10.61 -4.09
CA CYS A 143 -6.18 9.69 -3.39
C CYS A 143 -7.38 9.37 -4.30
N LEU A 144 -7.51 8.10 -4.66
CA LEU A 144 -8.47 7.64 -5.66
C LEU A 144 -9.68 6.97 -5.02
N HIS A 145 -9.88 7.14 -3.71
CA HIS A 145 -10.96 6.54 -2.92
C HIS A 145 -12.11 7.51 -2.65
N TYR A 146 -11.81 8.81 -2.54
CA TYR A 146 -12.84 9.82 -2.37
C TYR A 146 -13.43 10.19 -3.72
N PRO A 147 -14.76 10.24 -3.90
CA PRO A 147 -15.32 10.89 -5.07
C PRO A 147 -14.70 12.29 -5.14
N GLU A 148 -14.18 12.68 -6.32
CA GLU A 148 -14.02 14.10 -6.57
C GLU A 148 -15.43 14.65 -6.46
N GLU A 149 -15.77 15.29 -5.34
CA GLU A 149 -16.92 16.17 -5.32
C GLU A 149 -16.68 17.11 -6.48
N LYS A 150 -17.51 16.99 -7.52
CA LYS A 150 -17.59 17.99 -8.55
C LYS A 150 -17.91 19.29 -7.82
N ASN A 151 -16.88 20.09 -7.54
CA ASN A 151 -16.98 21.53 -7.39
C ASN A 151 -17.37 22.11 -8.77
N ASN A 152 -18.47 21.64 -9.34
CA ASN A 152 -19.27 22.46 -10.22
C ASN A 152 -20.04 23.37 -9.28
N VAL A 153 -19.34 24.42 -8.85
CA VAL A 153 -19.98 25.67 -8.47
C VAL A 153 -20.90 26.00 -9.64
N TYR A 154 -22.20 25.76 -9.44
CA TYR A 154 -23.23 26.38 -10.26
C TYR A 154 -23.08 27.87 -10.02
N ASN A 155 -22.32 28.54 -10.90
CA ASN A 155 -22.44 29.97 -11.04
C ASN A 155 -23.76 30.22 -11.77
N PHE A 156 -24.64 30.89 -11.02
CA PHE A 156 -25.96 31.39 -11.39
C PHE A 156 -26.03 31.98 -12.80
#